data_AF-A0A645EJ84-F1
#
_entry.id   AF-A0A645EJ84-F1
#
_cell.length_a   1.000
_cell.length_b   1.000
_cell.length_c   1.000
_cell.angle_alpha   90.00
_cell.angle_beta   90.00
_cell.angle_gamma   90.00
#
_symmetry.space_group_name_H-M   'P 1'
#
loop_
_entity.id
_entity.type
_entity.pdbx_description
1 polymer ?
#
loop_
_entity_poly.entity_id
_entity_poly.type
_entity_poly.pdbx_seq_one_letter_code
_entity_poly.pdbx_strand_id
1 'polypeptide(L)'
;MEFARKYQEKDDIIHAIEAHHNDVEPHTVVACLVQAADAISAARPGARRENLENYIKRLQQLEEITGSYPGVDKAYAIQAGREVRVMVKPEQVSEDEMVILARDLAKKIEEEMEYPGQIKVHLIRETKVVEYAK
;
A
#
# COMPACT_ATOMS: atom_id res chain seq x y z
N MET A 1 -12.65 16.58 -13.15
CA MET A 1 -13.90 17.20 -13.66
C MET A 1 -14.04 18.68 -13.34
N GLU A 2 -13.83 19.11 -12.09
CA GLU A 2 -14.00 20.53 -11.67
C GLU A 2 -13.19 21.52 -12.52
N PHE A 3 -11.93 21.21 -12.84
CA PHE A 3 -11.08 22.05 -13.70
C PHE A 3 -11.64 22.20 -15.12
N ALA A 4 -12.06 21.12 -15.78
CA ALA A 4 -12.60 21.18 -17.14
C ALA A 4 -13.87 22.04 -17.20
N ARG A 5 -14.75 21.92 -16.20
CA ARG A 5 -15.95 22.78 -16.07
C ARG A 5 -15.58 24.24 -15.79
N LYS A 6 -14.60 24.48 -14.91
CA LYS A 6 -14.11 25.82 -14.58
C LYS A 6 -13.56 26.58 -15.80
N TYR A 7 -12.91 25.86 -16.71
CA TYR A 7 -12.38 26.42 -17.96
C TYR A 7 -13.38 26.40 -19.12
N GLN A 8 -14.65 26.06 -18.87
CA GLN A 8 -15.72 26.08 -19.87
C GLN A 8 -15.44 25.18 -21.08
N GLU A 9 -14.82 24.02 -20.84
CA GLU A 9 -14.70 22.99 -21.87
C GLU A 9 -16.08 22.53 -22.34
N LYS A 10 -16.17 22.09 -23.60
CA LYS A 10 -17.44 21.61 -24.18
C LYS A 10 -17.94 20.37 -23.44
N ASP A 11 -19.27 20.22 -23.35
CA ASP A 11 -19.90 19.08 -22.68
C ASP A 11 -19.45 17.73 -23.24
N ASP A 12 -19.26 17.61 -24.55
CA ASP A 12 -18.75 16.37 -25.17
C ASP A 12 -17.32 16.02 -24.73
N ILE A 13 -16.49 17.03 -24.44
CA ILE A 13 -15.11 16.84 -23.95
C ILE A 13 -15.15 16.44 -22.48
N ILE A 14 -15.97 17.12 -21.68
CA ILE A 14 -16.21 16.78 -20.28
C ILE A 14 -16.72 15.33 -20.18
N HIS A 15 -17.71 14.96 -20.99
CA HIS A 15 -18.26 13.60 -21.07
C HIS A 15 -17.18 12.58 -21.44
N ALA A 16 -16.33 12.86 -22.44
CA ALA A 16 -15.24 11.94 -22.80
C ALA A 16 -14.25 11.72 -21.65
N ILE A 17 -14.00 12.74 -20.82
CA ILE A 17 -13.21 12.61 -19.59
C ILE A 17 -13.98 11.80 -18.53
N GLU A 18 -15.29 11.99 -18.34
CA GLU A 18 -16.05 11.20 -17.35
C GLU A 18 -16.16 9.71 -17.76
N ALA A 19 -16.33 9.44 -19.04
CA ALA A 19 -16.54 8.10 -19.56
C ALA A 19 -15.24 7.30 -19.73
N HIS A 20 -14.04 7.88 -19.64
CA HIS A 20 -12.78 7.18 -20.01
C HIS A 20 -12.48 5.90 -19.21
N HIS A 21 -13.01 5.77 -18.01
CA HIS A 21 -12.91 4.56 -17.17
C HIS A 21 -14.24 3.78 -17.05
N ASN A 22 -15.23 4.08 -17.91
CA ASN A 22 -16.60 3.55 -17.86
C ASN A 22 -17.36 3.90 -16.56
N ASP A 23 -16.99 4.99 -15.87
CA ASP A 23 -17.77 5.51 -14.74
C ASP A 23 -19.17 6.01 -15.18
N VAL A 24 -19.27 6.41 -16.45
CA VAL A 24 -20.51 6.77 -17.16
C VAL A 24 -20.49 6.12 -18.55
N GLU A 25 -21.67 5.78 -19.08
CA GLU A 25 -21.81 5.18 -20.40
C GLU A 25 -21.29 6.13 -21.52
N PRO A 26 -20.41 5.66 -22.42
CA PRO A 26 -19.94 6.46 -23.53
C PRO A 26 -21.01 6.59 -24.61
N HIS A 27 -21.64 7.76 -24.73
CA HIS A 27 -22.62 8.07 -25.77
C HIS A 27 -22.05 8.85 -26.97
N THR A 28 -20.74 9.13 -27.00
CA THR A 28 -20.08 9.84 -28.10
C THR A 28 -18.94 9.02 -28.71
N VAL A 29 -18.67 9.22 -30.01
CA VAL A 29 -17.52 8.61 -30.69
C VAL A 29 -16.20 9.05 -30.06
N VAL A 30 -16.13 10.32 -29.63
CA VAL A 30 -14.95 10.87 -28.96
C VAL A 30 -14.66 10.14 -27.66
N ALA A 31 -15.68 9.86 -26.84
CA ALA A 31 -15.50 9.07 -25.61
C ALA A 31 -14.92 7.67 -25.91
N CYS A 32 -15.44 6.99 -26.93
CA CYS A 32 -14.91 5.67 -27.34
C CYS A 32 -13.45 5.76 -27.81
N LEU A 33 -13.09 6.79 -28.57
CA LEU A 33 -11.71 7.00 -29.02
C LEU A 33 -10.76 7.32 -27.86
N VAL A 34 -11.22 8.11 -26.88
CA VAL A 34 -10.46 8.43 -25.67
C VAL A 34 -10.23 7.16 -24.83
N GLN A 35 -11.25 6.32 -24.65
CA GLN A 35 -11.11 5.02 -23.98
C GLN A 35 -10.09 4.11 -24.68
N ALA A 36 -10.17 4.00 -26.00
CA ALA A 36 -9.22 3.21 -26.77
C ALA A 36 -7.78 3.74 -26.62
N ALA A 37 -7.62 5.05 -26.67
CA ALA A 37 -6.32 5.70 -26.48
C ALA A 37 -5.77 5.47 -25.06
N ASP A 38 -6.60 5.58 -24.02
CA ASP A 38 -6.22 5.28 -22.62
C ASP A 38 -5.73 3.84 -22.49
N ALA A 39 -6.52 2.88 -22.98
CA ALA A 39 -6.19 1.45 -22.91
C ALA A 39 -4.88 1.12 -23.64
N ILE A 40 -4.67 1.65 -24.86
CA ILE A 40 -3.41 1.47 -25.61
C ILE A 40 -2.24 2.08 -24.84
N SER A 41 -2.42 3.28 -24.28
CA SER A 41 -1.36 3.98 -23.57
C SER A 41 -0.95 3.25 -22.29
N ALA A 42 -1.91 2.66 -21.57
CA ALA A 42 -1.73 1.92 -20.34
C ALA A 42 -1.12 0.52 -20.57
N ALA A 43 -1.34 -0.08 -21.74
CA ALA A 43 -0.77 -1.38 -22.11
C ALA A 43 0.73 -1.33 -22.44
N ARG A 44 1.31 -0.14 -22.61
CA ARG A 44 2.73 -0.01 -22.94
C ARG A 44 3.62 -0.53 -21.80
N PRO A 45 4.70 -1.28 -22.12
CA PRO A 45 5.67 -1.72 -21.12
C PRO A 45 6.20 -0.54 -20.31
N GLY A 46 5.86 -0.48 -19.03
CA GLY A 46 6.30 0.58 -18.13
C GLY A 46 5.37 1.78 -17.96
N ALA A 47 4.22 1.84 -18.63
CA ALA A 47 3.24 2.91 -18.42
C ALA A 47 2.73 3.02 -16.96
N ARG A 48 2.86 1.93 -16.19
CA ARG A 48 2.55 1.87 -14.76
C ARG A 48 3.75 1.48 -13.88
N ARG A 49 4.99 1.56 -14.40
CA ARG A 49 6.21 1.18 -13.65
C ARG A 49 6.48 2.08 -12.46
N GLU A 50 6.14 3.37 -12.57
CA GLU A 50 6.30 4.35 -11.49
C GLU A 50 5.54 3.93 -10.21
N ASN A 51 4.40 3.24 -10.37
CA ASN A 51 3.65 2.69 -9.24
C ASN A 51 4.36 1.51 -8.57
N LEU A 52 5.09 0.68 -9.32
CA LEU A 52 5.74 -0.50 -8.75
C LEU A 52 6.94 -0.12 -7.89
N GLU A 53 7.79 0.80 -8.35
CA GLU A 53 8.93 1.27 -7.56
C GLU A 53 8.47 1.99 -6.29
N ASN A 54 7.49 2.89 -6.40
CA ASN A 54 6.91 3.55 -5.24
C ASN A 54 6.25 2.55 -4.28
N TYR A 55 5.59 1.52 -4.80
CA TYR A 55 5.02 0.45 -4.00
C TYR A 55 6.09 -0.36 -3.26
N ILE A 56 7.16 -0.78 -3.94
CA ILE A 56 8.30 -1.48 -3.30
C ILE A 56 8.93 -0.60 -2.23
N LYS A 57 9.16 0.68 -2.53
CA LYS A 57 9.73 1.63 -1.59
C LYS A 57 8.87 1.80 -0.34
N ARG A 58 7.54 1.84 -0.49
CA ARG A 58 6.60 1.86 0.65
C ARG A 58 6.69 0.60 1.50
N LEU A 59 6.76 -0.59 0.88
CA LEU A 59 6.91 -1.82 1.65
C LEU A 59 8.23 -1.85 2.43
N GLN A 60 9.33 -1.43 1.79
CA GLN A 60 10.64 -1.33 2.43
C GLN A 60 10.64 -0.34 3.58
N GLN A 61 10.01 0.83 3.42
CA GLN A 61 9.85 1.80 4.50
C GLN A 61 9.05 1.22 5.67
N LEU A 62 7.95 0.51 5.40
CA LEU A 62 7.16 -0.14 6.45
C LEU A 62 7.99 -1.17 7.24
N GLU A 63 8.77 -1.98 6.54
CA GLU A 63 9.68 -2.96 7.14
C GLU A 63 10.82 -2.29 7.93
N GLU A 64 11.36 -1.18 7.44
CA GLU A 64 12.43 -0.43 8.09
C GLU A 64 11.97 0.26 9.37
N ILE A 65 10.83 0.96 9.33
CA ILE A 65 10.22 1.62 10.49
C ILE A 65 10.00 0.59 11.60
N THR A 66 9.39 -0.54 11.26
CA THR A 66 9.06 -1.58 12.23
C THR A 66 10.26 -2.38 12.71
N GLY A 67 11.25 -2.61 11.83
CA GLY A 67 12.51 -3.27 12.14
C GLY A 67 13.47 -2.45 13.00
N SER A 68 13.31 -1.12 13.03
CA SER A 68 14.20 -0.21 13.79
C SER A 68 14.02 -0.25 15.30
N TYR A 69 12.94 -0.87 15.81
CA TYR A 69 12.64 -0.90 17.24
C TYR A 69 13.57 -1.85 18.01
N PRO A 70 14.04 -1.45 19.21
CA PRO A 70 14.77 -2.36 20.10
C PRO A 70 13.96 -3.62 20.41
N GLY A 71 14.61 -4.78 20.40
CA GLY A 71 13.97 -6.07 20.66
C GLY A 71 13.30 -6.72 19.45
N VAL A 72 13.15 -6.02 18.32
CA VAL A 72 12.72 -6.62 17.05
C VAL A 72 13.87 -7.43 16.45
N ASP A 73 13.58 -8.66 16.03
CA ASP A 73 14.50 -9.50 15.27
C ASP A 73 14.32 -9.28 13.76
N LYS A 74 13.07 -9.35 13.30
CA LYS A 74 12.70 -9.26 11.88
C LYS A 74 11.33 -8.64 11.71
N ALA A 75 11.13 -7.90 10.62
CA ALA A 75 9.83 -7.37 10.23
C ALA A 75 9.57 -7.60 8.74
N TYR A 76 8.32 -7.92 8.40
CA TYR A 76 7.90 -8.24 7.04
C TYR A 76 6.57 -7.58 6.71
N ALA A 77 6.52 -6.87 5.59
CA ALA A 77 5.28 -6.38 5.02
C ALA A 77 4.60 -7.52 4.23
N ILE A 78 3.36 -7.84 4.60
CA ILE A 78 2.56 -8.93 4.02
C ILE A 78 1.28 -8.32 3.43
N GLN A 79 0.60 -9.08 2.56
CA GLN A 79 -0.70 -8.69 1.98
C GLN A 79 -0.66 -7.31 1.30
N ALA A 80 0.37 -7.10 0.48
CA ALA A 80 0.60 -5.85 -0.21
C ALA A 80 0.77 -4.62 0.71
N GLY A 81 1.30 -4.83 1.92
CA GLY A 81 1.55 -3.78 2.90
C GLY A 81 0.37 -3.47 3.80
N ARG A 82 -0.71 -4.26 3.76
CA ARG A 82 -1.85 -4.14 4.67
C ARG A 82 -1.67 -4.87 6.00
N GLU A 83 -0.65 -5.71 6.10
CA GLU A 83 -0.21 -6.33 7.36
C GLU A 83 1.29 -6.16 7.47
N VAL A 84 1.79 -5.86 8.67
CA VAL A 84 3.20 -6.01 9.00
C VAL A 84 3.34 -7.04 10.12
N ARG A 85 4.22 -8.02 9.89
CA ARG A 85 4.49 -9.09 10.84
C ARG A 85 5.87 -8.89 11.43
N VAL A 86 5.90 -8.71 12.75
CA VAL A 86 7.11 -8.34 13.49
C VAL A 86 7.46 -9.48 14.44
N MET A 87 8.63 -10.06 14.24
CA MET A 87 9.22 -11.08 15.10
C MET A 87 10.08 -10.39 16.15
N VAL A 88 9.83 -10.69 17.43
CA VAL A 88 10.60 -10.12 18.54
C VAL A 88 11.48 -11.18 19.20
N LYS A 89 12.59 -10.74 19.80
CA LYS A 89 13.50 -11.61 20.55
C LYS A 89 12.89 -11.92 21.92
N PRO A 90 12.57 -13.19 22.23
CA PRO A 90 11.88 -13.53 23.47
C PRO A 90 12.69 -13.21 24.73
N GLU A 91 14.01 -13.13 24.63
CA GLU A 91 14.91 -12.78 25.73
C GLU A 91 14.95 -11.28 26.04
N GLN A 92 14.46 -10.44 25.11
CA GLN A 92 14.50 -8.97 25.22
C GLN A 92 13.12 -8.34 25.39
N VAL A 93 12.07 -9.03 24.95
CA VAL A 93 10.69 -8.52 24.96
C VAL A 93 9.79 -9.51 25.70
N SER A 94 9.17 -9.05 26.78
CA SER A 94 8.15 -9.77 27.54
C SER A 94 6.77 -9.70 26.89
N GLU A 95 5.81 -10.50 27.37
CA GLU A 95 4.44 -10.51 26.83
C GLU A 95 3.73 -9.17 27.03
N ASP A 96 3.92 -8.52 28.18
CA ASP A 96 3.35 -7.19 28.45
C ASP A 96 3.97 -6.13 27.54
N GLU A 97 5.29 -6.18 27.33
CA GLU A 97 6.00 -5.27 26.42
C GLU A 97 5.57 -5.45 24.97
N MET A 98 5.17 -6.67 24.54
CA MET A 98 4.62 -6.87 23.20
C MET A 98 3.37 -6.04 22.96
N VAL A 99 2.48 -5.93 23.96
CA VAL A 99 1.23 -5.16 23.81
C VAL A 99 1.53 -3.67 23.64
N ILE A 100 2.53 -3.16 24.37
CA ILE A 100 2.98 -1.77 24.29
C ILE A 100 3.66 -1.54 22.92
N LEU A 101 4.60 -2.40 22.54
CA LEU A 101 5.31 -2.33 21.28
C LEU A 101 4.36 -2.36 20.07
N ALA A 102 3.31 -3.18 20.12
CA ALA A 102 2.28 -3.22 19.08
C ALA A 102 1.62 -1.86 18.86
N ARG A 103 1.27 -1.17 19.95
CA ARG A 103 0.62 0.15 19.91
C ARG A 103 1.59 1.23 19.45
N ASP A 104 2.84 1.17 19.90
CA ASP A 104 3.85 2.15 19.54
C ASP A 104 4.23 2.03 18.05
N LEU A 105 4.38 0.80 17.55
CA LEU A 105 4.59 0.54 16.13
C LEU A 105 3.42 1.03 15.28
N ALA A 106 2.18 0.78 15.70
CA ALA A 106 1.00 1.24 14.97
C ALA A 106 0.96 2.77 14.87
N LYS A 107 1.22 3.48 15.97
CA LYS A 107 1.29 4.95 15.98
C LYS A 107 2.42 5.47 15.10
N LYS A 108 3.59 4.86 15.18
CA LYS A 108 4.75 5.30 14.41
C LYS A 108 4.55 5.13 12.90
N ILE A 109 3.90 4.04 12.49
CA ILE A 109 3.49 3.84 11.08
C ILE A 109 2.50 4.94 10.65
N GLU A 110 1.52 5.27 11.51
CA GLU A 110 0.53 6.32 11.24
C GLU A 110 1.18 7.73 11.12
N GLU A 111 2.22 8.00 11.89
CA GLU A 111 2.95 9.29 11.86
C GLU A 111 3.92 9.41 10.68
N GLU A 112 4.61 8.33 10.31
CA GLU A 112 5.70 8.38 9.32
C GLU A 112 5.29 7.96 7.90
N MET A 113 4.14 7.30 7.73
CA MET A 113 3.67 6.82 6.44
C MET A 113 2.22 7.18 6.14
N GLU A 114 2.00 7.85 5.00
CA GLU A 114 0.67 7.96 4.43
C GLU A 114 0.25 6.65 3.76
N TYR A 115 -0.75 5.98 4.33
CA TYR A 115 -1.30 4.74 3.78
C TYR A 115 -2.82 4.81 3.66
N PRO A 116 -3.41 4.49 2.50
CA PRO A 116 -4.87 4.45 2.36
C PRO A 116 -5.43 3.24 3.10
N GLY A 117 -6.14 3.49 4.21
CA GLY A 117 -6.81 2.47 5.01
C GLY A 117 -6.02 2.08 6.25
N GLN A 118 -6.26 0.88 6.76
CA GLN A 118 -5.66 0.38 8.00
C GLN A 118 -4.54 -0.63 7.70
N ILE A 119 -3.44 -0.54 8.45
CA ILE A 119 -2.38 -1.55 8.46
C ILE A 119 -2.51 -2.36 9.75
N LYS A 120 -2.57 -3.68 9.60
CA LYS A 120 -2.59 -4.61 10.74
C LYS A 120 -1.16 -4.87 11.23
N VAL A 121 -0.87 -4.51 12.48
CA VAL A 121 0.41 -4.84 13.13
C VAL A 121 0.28 -6.16 13.89
N HIS A 122 1.08 -7.15 13.53
CA HIS A 122 1.05 -8.49 14.14
C HIS A 122 2.41 -8.83 14.73
N LEU A 123 2.49 -8.93 16.05
CA LEU A 123 3.72 -9.31 16.74
C LEU A 123 3.73 -10.81 17.03
N ILE A 124 4.88 -11.44 16.81
CA ILE A 124 5.12 -12.85 17.07
C ILE A 124 6.36 -12.96 17.94
N ARG A 125 6.21 -13.64 19.07
CA ARG A 125 7.30 -14.04 19.95
C ARG A 125 7.35 -15.55 19.96
N GLU A 126 8.46 -16.12 19.51
CA GLU A 126 8.61 -17.56 19.34
C GLU A 126 9.87 -18.04 20.05
N THR A 127 9.72 -18.98 20.98
CA THR A 127 10.84 -19.71 21.58
C THR A 127 10.89 -21.11 20.99
N LYS A 128 12.01 -21.48 20.37
CA LYS A 128 12.21 -22.82 19.79
C LYS A 128 13.12 -23.65 20.67
N VAL A 129 12.67 -24.84 21.02
CA VAL A 129 13.46 -25.88 21.69
C VAL A 129 13.41 -27.13 20.83
N VAL A 130 14.57 -27.70 20.52
CA VAL A 130 14.70 -28.89 19.65
C VAL A 130 15.50 -29.95 20.39
N GLU A 131 14.94 -31.14 20.51
CA GLU A 131 15.56 -32.31 21.13
C GLU A 131 15.49 -33.49 20.15
N TYR A 132 16.51 -34.34 20.12
CA TYR A 132 16.53 -35.52 19.27
C TYR A 132 16.53 -36.79 20.13
N ALA A 133 15.53 -37.65 19.93
CA ALA A 133 15.53 -38.99 20.47
C ALA A 133 16.38 -39.93 19.60
N LYS A 134 16.97 -40.96 20.21
CA LYS A 134 17.75 -41.99 19.52
C LYS A 134 16.99 -43.31 19.50
#